data_AF-A0A7V8BN41-F1
#
_entry.id   AF-A0A7V8BN41-F1
#
_cell.length_a   1.000
_cell.length_b   1.000
_cell.length_c   1.000
_cell.angle_alpha   90.00
_cell.angle_beta   90.00
_cell.angle_gamma   90.00
#
_symmetry.space_group_name_H-M   'P 1'
#
loop_
_entity.id
_entity.type
_entity.pdbx_description
1 polymer ?
#
loop_
_entity_poly.entity_id
_entity_poly.type
_entity_poly.pdbx_seq_one_letter_code
_entity_poly.pdbx_strand_id
1 'polypeptide(L)'
;MVELLVGVAVGLFVVAGATMAVSNQLGDNRRLMLETQIQQDLRAAADVIARDLRRSGYWAQAQDGVWHPGAVWPLPTNPYNRPVDNAYEVMPAASSVASDIEFGYSRGAIENVATDKAGFRLSGNAIQMNVGGTWQALTDSTTLRITDFRVTVLRQDVPLACFNPCPVGATTCPPTQTVRDVRVEISGVAVHDPSVQRSARSQVRLRNDVINGACPA
;
A
#
# COMPACT_ATOMS: atom_id res chain seq x y z
N MET A 1 50.57 -52.47 -7.07
CA MET A 1 50.47 -51.58 -5.88
C MET A 1 50.36 -50.11 -6.29
N VAL A 2 51.28 -49.58 -7.11
CA VAL A 2 51.25 -48.19 -7.58
C VAL A 2 49.98 -47.84 -8.38
N GLU A 3 49.51 -48.74 -9.26
CA GLU A 3 48.30 -48.52 -10.06
C GLU A 3 47.04 -48.31 -9.21
N LEU A 4 46.94 -49.01 -8.07
CA LEU A 4 45.81 -48.90 -7.14
C LEU A 4 45.86 -47.56 -6.37
N LEU A 5 47.06 -47.12 -5.97
CA LEU A 5 47.26 -45.84 -5.30
C LEU A 5 46.95 -44.66 -6.25
N VAL A 6 47.32 -44.77 -7.53
CA VAL A 6 47.03 -43.75 -8.55
C VAL A 6 45.52 -43.66 -8.82
N GLY A 7 44.83 -44.80 -8.95
CA GLY A 7 43.38 -44.83 -9.17
C GLY A 7 42.59 -44.16 -8.03
N VAL A 8 42.98 -44.43 -6.77
CA VAL A 8 42.34 -43.82 -5.59
C VAL A 8 42.62 -42.31 -5.55
N ALA A 9 43.85 -41.88 -5.84
CA ALA A 9 44.22 -40.46 -5.84
C ALA A 9 43.40 -39.65 -6.87
N VAL A 10 43.27 -40.16 -8.09
CA VAL A 10 42.46 -39.52 -9.15
C VAL A 10 40.97 -39.53 -8.79
N GLY A 11 40.46 -40.65 -8.27
CA GLY A 11 39.07 -40.77 -7.84
C GLY A 11 38.69 -39.74 -6.76
N LEU A 12 39.56 -39.56 -5.76
CA LEU A 12 39.36 -38.55 -4.71
C LEU A 12 39.37 -37.12 -5.26
N PHE A 13 40.24 -36.82 -6.23
CA PHE A 13 40.30 -35.50 -6.85
C PHE A 13 39.01 -35.17 -7.61
N VAL A 14 38.48 -36.13 -8.39
CA VAL A 14 37.22 -35.98 -9.11
C VAL A 14 36.05 -35.81 -8.15
N VAL A 15 35.98 -36.63 -7.09
CA VAL A 15 34.91 -36.53 -6.07
C VAL A 15 34.97 -35.19 -5.34
N ALA A 16 36.17 -34.70 -5.00
CA ALA A 16 36.33 -33.39 -4.37
C ALA A 16 35.82 -32.26 -5.29
N GLY A 17 36.18 -32.29 -6.58
CA GLY A 17 35.69 -31.33 -7.57
C GLY A 17 34.17 -31.38 -7.75
N ALA A 18 33.59 -32.57 -7.85
CA ALA A 18 32.14 -32.76 -7.95
C ALA A 18 31.42 -32.26 -6.68
N THR A 19 31.97 -32.52 -5.50
CA THR A 19 31.40 -32.06 -4.22
C THR A 19 31.40 -30.53 -4.15
N MET A 20 32.48 -29.87 -4.59
CA MET A 20 32.54 -28.40 -4.67
C MET A 20 31.52 -27.83 -5.65
N ALA A 21 31.35 -28.44 -6.82
CA ALA A 21 30.36 -28.01 -7.80
C ALA A 21 28.94 -28.10 -7.24
N VAL A 22 28.60 -29.21 -6.58
CA VAL A 22 27.29 -29.41 -5.94
C VAL A 22 27.08 -28.44 -4.78
N SER A 23 28.09 -28.19 -3.94
CA SER A 23 27.95 -27.22 -2.83
C SER A 23 27.67 -25.81 -3.33
N ASN A 24 28.32 -25.39 -4.42
CA ASN A 24 28.06 -24.10 -5.04
C ASN A 24 26.63 -24.03 -5.59
N GLN A 25 26.19 -25.06 -6.30
CA GLN A 25 24.84 -25.12 -6.86
C GLN A 25 23.75 -25.12 -5.76
N LEU A 26 23.99 -25.78 -4.63
CA LEU A 26 23.09 -25.74 -3.48
C LEU A 26 23.01 -24.34 -2.84
N GLY A 27 24.15 -23.65 -2.74
CA GLY A 27 24.21 -22.26 -2.28
C GLY A 27 23.39 -21.32 -3.18
N ASP A 28 23.59 -21.43 -4.49
CA ASP A 28 22.88 -20.62 -5.48
C ASP A 28 21.37 -20.91 -5.46
N ASN A 29 20.97 -22.18 -5.42
CA ASN A 29 19.55 -22.55 -5.32
C ASN A 29 18.91 -22.01 -4.04
N ARG A 30 19.59 -22.11 -2.90
CA ARG A 30 19.08 -21.56 -1.62
C ARG A 30 18.88 -20.05 -1.73
N ARG A 31 19.83 -19.33 -2.33
CA ARG A 31 19.72 -17.89 -2.54
C ARG A 31 18.55 -17.55 -3.45
N LEU A 32 18.39 -18.25 -4.57
CA LEU A 32 17.25 -18.05 -5.48
C LEU A 32 15.90 -18.29 -4.81
N MET A 33 15.80 -19.31 -3.95
CA MET A 33 14.60 -19.57 -3.16
C MET A 33 14.29 -18.41 -2.21
N LEU A 34 15.30 -17.90 -1.48
CA LEU A 34 15.13 -16.74 -0.59
C LEU A 34 14.72 -15.47 -1.35
N GLU A 35 15.36 -15.20 -2.49
CA GLU A 35 15.01 -14.06 -3.35
C GLU A 35 13.55 -14.14 -3.84
N THR A 36 13.10 -15.34 -4.22
CA THR A 36 11.73 -15.59 -4.68
C THR A 36 10.72 -15.43 -3.54
N GLN A 37 11.02 -15.99 -2.36
CA GLN A 37 10.17 -15.89 -1.18
C GLN A 37 9.92 -14.43 -0.81
N ILE A 38 10.98 -13.63 -0.68
CA ILE A 38 10.87 -12.23 -0.28
C ILE A 38 10.12 -11.41 -1.33
N GLN A 39 10.36 -11.68 -2.61
CA GLN A 39 9.62 -11.02 -3.68
C GLN A 39 8.11 -11.34 -3.61
N GLN A 40 7.75 -12.57 -3.27
CA GLN A 40 6.35 -12.97 -3.07
C GLN A 40 5.73 -12.30 -1.84
N ASP A 41 6.45 -12.28 -0.71
CA ASP A 41 5.97 -11.65 0.53
C ASP A 41 5.75 -10.15 0.35
N LEU A 42 6.69 -9.45 -0.29
CA LEU A 42 6.56 -8.03 -0.61
C LEU A 42 5.39 -7.75 -1.55
N ARG A 43 5.20 -8.60 -2.58
CA ARG A 43 4.07 -8.47 -3.50
C ARG A 43 2.74 -8.72 -2.80
N ALA A 44 2.66 -9.76 -1.95
CA ALA A 44 1.46 -10.06 -1.19
C ALA A 44 1.08 -8.91 -0.25
N ALA A 45 2.06 -8.34 0.47
CA ALA A 45 1.84 -7.16 1.30
C ALA A 45 1.37 -5.96 0.48
N ALA A 46 2.03 -5.66 -0.64
CA ALA A 46 1.64 -4.57 -1.54
C ALA A 46 0.22 -4.75 -2.11
N ASP A 47 -0.18 -5.98 -2.44
CA ASP A 47 -1.51 -6.30 -2.94
C ASP A 47 -2.60 -6.14 -1.87
N VAL A 48 -2.32 -6.53 -0.61
CA VAL A 48 -3.24 -6.29 0.51
C VAL A 48 -3.42 -4.80 0.74
N ILE A 49 -2.32 -4.04 0.82
CA ILE A 49 -2.35 -2.58 0.98
C ILE A 49 -3.16 -1.94 -0.16
N ALA A 50 -2.88 -2.35 -1.40
CA ALA A 50 -3.56 -1.81 -2.57
C ALA A 50 -5.07 -2.06 -2.58
N ARG A 51 -5.50 -3.28 -2.21
CA ARG A 51 -6.92 -3.62 -2.15
C ARG A 51 -7.65 -2.83 -1.07
N ASP A 52 -7.02 -2.63 0.09
CA ASP A 52 -7.68 -1.91 1.18
C ASP A 52 -7.73 -0.40 0.93
N LEU A 53 -6.66 0.18 0.38
CA LEU A 53 -6.66 1.58 -0.06
C LEU A 53 -7.76 1.87 -1.09
N ARG A 54 -8.08 0.95 -1.99
CA ARG A 54 -9.21 1.13 -2.95
C ARG A 54 -10.57 1.31 -2.27
N ARG A 55 -10.72 0.83 -1.04
CA ARG A 55 -11.96 0.95 -0.25
C ARG A 55 -12.02 2.24 0.54
N SER A 56 -10.92 2.99 0.63
CA SER A 56 -10.86 4.27 1.33
C SER A 56 -11.99 5.19 0.88
N GLY A 57 -12.67 5.78 1.86
CA GLY A 57 -13.78 6.70 1.65
C GLY A 57 -15.11 6.01 1.31
N TYR A 58 -15.19 4.68 1.23
CA TYR A 58 -16.45 4.00 0.97
C TYR A 58 -17.47 4.31 2.07
N TRP A 59 -18.67 4.73 1.65
CA TRP A 59 -19.77 5.14 2.52
C TRP A 59 -21.02 4.35 2.10
N ALA A 60 -21.60 3.57 3.01
CA ALA A 60 -22.72 2.69 2.66
C ALA A 60 -24.02 3.48 2.45
N GLN A 61 -24.17 4.63 3.11
CA GLN A 61 -25.30 5.56 2.91
C GLN A 61 -24.99 6.68 1.90
N ALA A 62 -24.20 6.40 0.86
CA ALA A 62 -23.77 7.42 -0.12
C ALA A 62 -24.93 8.17 -0.79
N GLN A 63 -26.12 7.56 -0.89
CA GLN A 63 -27.31 8.20 -1.42
C GLN A 63 -27.76 9.43 -0.61
N ASP A 64 -27.47 9.48 0.69
CA ASP A 64 -27.85 10.59 1.56
C ASP A 64 -27.07 11.87 1.21
N GLY A 65 -25.89 11.72 0.61
CA GLY A 65 -25.06 12.83 0.15
C GLY A 65 -25.39 13.34 -1.25
N VAL A 66 -26.39 12.75 -1.92
CA VAL A 66 -26.82 13.15 -3.26
C VAL A 66 -28.11 13.94 -3.16
N TRP A 67 -28.19 15.04 -3.91
CA TRP A 67 -29.43 15.81 -3.97
C TRP A 67 -30.54 15.01 -4.65
N HIS A 68 -31.73 15.02 -4.03
CA HIS A 68 -32.97 14.53 -4.63
C HIS A 68 -34.13 15.50 -4.29
N PRO A 69 -35.24 15.47 -5.04
CA PRO A 69 -36.44 16.21 -4.66
C PRO A 69 -36.88 15.86 -3.23
N GLY A 70 -37.15 16.88 -2.41
CA GLY A 70 -37.49 16.69 -0.99
C GLY A 70 -36.31 16.48 -0.03
N ALA A 71 -35.06 16.52 -0.52
CA ALA A 71 -33.89 16.52 0.36
C ALA A 71 -33.87 17.78 1.25
N VAL A 72 -33.51 17.60 2.52
CA VAL A 72 -33.34 18.69 3.47
C VAL A 72 -31.88 19.17 3.41
N TRP A 73 -31.68 20.46 3.19
CA TRP A 73 -30.35 21.07 3.21
C TRP A 73 -29.90 21.40 4.65
N PRO A 74 -28.61 21.25 4.99
CA PRO A 74 -27.53 20.74 4.14
C PRO A 74 -27.53 19.21 3.99
N LEU A 75 -27.16 18.72 2.80
CA LEU A 75 -26.97 17.28 2.59
C LEU A 75 -25.85 16.75 3.51
N PRO A 76 -26.01 15.56 4.10
CA PRO A 76 -24.94 14.86 4.80
C PRO A 76 -23.68 14.71 3.94
N THR A 77 -22.52 15.01 4.52
CA THR A 77 -21.22 14.77 3.88
C THR A 77 -20.68 13.42 4.29
N ASN A 78 -20.01 12.73 3.36
CA ASN A 78 -19.36 11.45 3.64
C ASN A 78 -18.40 11.57 4.85
N PRO A 79 -18.61 10.82 5.95
CA PRO A 79 -17.80 10.95 7.16
C PRO A 79 -16.33 10.51 6.97
N TYR A 80 -16.03 9.79 5.89
CA TYR A 80 -14.71 9.25 5.58
C TYR A 80 -13.94 10.12 4.56
N ASN A 81 -14.45 11.30 4.18
CA ASN A 81 -13.80 12.18 3.18
C ASN A 81 -13.12 13.43 3.77
N ARG A 82 -13.12 13.58 5.09
CA ARG A 82 -12.70 14.81 5.77
C ARG A 82 -11.50 14.59 6.70
N PRO A 83 -10.57 15.55 6.77
CA PRO A 83 -9.61 15.69 7.85
C PRO A 83 -10.17 16.73 8.85
N VAL A 84 -11.04 16.31 9.75
CA VAL A 84 -11.42 17.14 10.91
C VAL A 84 -11.64 16.20 12.06
N ASP A 85 -11.06 16.52 13.21
CA ASP A 85 -11.26 15.91 14.54
C ASP A 85 -12.21 14.71 14.50
N ASN A 86 -11.63 13.51 14.36
CA ASN A 86 -12.31 12.22 14.29
C ASN A 86 -12.80 11.77 12.89
N ALA A 87 -12.43 12.45 11.81
CA ALA A 87 -12.63 12.04 10.43
C ALA A 87 -11.30 11.56 9.82
N TYR A 88 -11.32 10.34 9.31
CA TYR A 88 -10.19 9.41 9.31
C TYR A 88 -9.25 9.50 8.12
N GLU A 89 -9.28 10.56 7.31
CA GLU A 89 -8.24 10.74 6.30
C GLU A 89 -7.01 11.44 6.90
N VAL A 90 -6.09 10.65 7.49
CA VAL A 90 -4.68 11.05 7.57
C VAL A 90 -4.04 10.65 6.25
N MET A 91 -4.54 11.24 5.16
CA MET A 91 -3.82 11.25 3.90
C MET A 91 -2.72 12.29 4.07
N PRO A 92 -1.43 11.94 3.90
CA PRO A 92 -0.36 12.93 3.91
C PRO A 92 -0.74 14.13 3.03
N ALA A 93 -0.27 15.32 3.42
CA ALA A 93 -0.37 16.50 2.57
C ALA A 93 0.12 16.13 1.16
N ALA A 94 -0.49 16.70 0.12
CA ALA A 94 -0.10 16.38 -1.25
C ALA A 94 1.43 16.48 -1.40
N SER A 95 2.03 15.48 -2.05
CA SER A 95 3.49 15.36 -2.24
C SER A 95 4.36 15.20 -0.98
N SER A 96 3.79 14.94 0.21
CA SER A 96 4.59 14.46 1.34
C SER A 96 4.75 12.93 1.32
N VAL A 97 5.91 12.48 1.80
CA VAL A 97 6.21 11.06 2.00
C VAL A 97 5.94 10.74 3.46
N ALA A 98 5.08 9.75 3.70
CA ALA A 98 4.80 9.24 5.05
C ALA A 98 5.22 7.78 5.17
N SER A 99 5.59 7.39 6.39
CA SER A 99 5.84 6.00 6.80
C SER A 99 4.63 5.35 7.47
N ASP A 100 3.49 6.04 7.43
CA ASP A 100 2.19 5.57 7.85
C ASP A 100 1.09 6.21 6.99
N ILE A 101 -0.09 5.61 7.03
CA ILE A 101 -1.31 6.12 6.43
C ILE A 101 -2.50 5.58 7.20
N GLU A 102 -3.44 6.45 7.54
CA GLU A 102 -4.73 6.06 8.13
C GLU A 102 -5.87 6.58 7.25
N PHE A 103 -6.90 5.76 7.12
CA PHE A 103 -8.08 6.03 6.32
C PHE A 103 -9.32 5.36 6.92
N GLY A 104 -10.49 5.82 6.52
CA GLY A 104 -11.77 5.28 6.97
C GLY A 104 -12.58 4.68 5.83
N TYR A 105 -13.38 3.66 6.13
CA TYR A 105 -14.44 3.20 5.26
C TYR A 105 -15.50 2.41 6.02
N SER A 106 -16.75 2.52 5.56
CA SER A 106 -17.88 1.80 6.14
C SER A 106 -17.71 0.28 6.06
N ARG A 107 -17.90 -0.41 7.18
CA ARG A 107 -17.91 -1.89 7.26
C ARG A 107 -19.29 -2.48 7.50
N GLY A 108 -20.30 -1.67 7.78
CA GLY A 108 -21.62 -2.14 8.19
C GLY A 108 -22.70 -1.07 8.05
N ALA A 109 -23.85 -1.29 8.70
CA ALA A 109 -25.00 -0.39 8.63
C ALA A 109 -24.84 0.89 9.47
N ILE A 110 -23.97 0.86 10.48
CA ILE A 110 -23.67 2.01 11.34
C ILE A 110 -22.40 2.66 10.81
N GLU A 111 -22.48 3.95 10.49
CA GLU A 111 -21.38 4.72 9.91
C GLU A 111 -20.53 5.39 11.00
N ASN A 112 -19.28 5.69 10.65
CA ASN A 112 -18.33 6.46 11.47
C ASN A 112 -18.07 5.84 12.85
N VAL A 113 -17.98 4.52 12.91
CA VAL A 113 -17.66 3.79 14.13
C VAL A 113 -16.17 3.51 14.24
N ALA A 114 -15.68 3.19 15.44
CA ALA A 114 -14.25 2.92 15.66
C ALA A 114 -13.69 1.77 14.81
N THR A 115 -14.56 0.85 14.36
CA THR A 115 -14.19 -0.26 13.48
C THR A 115 -14.03 0.13 12.02
N ASP A 116 -14.49 1.32 11.61
CA ASP A 116 -14.34 1.82 10.24
C ASP A 116 -12.94 2.36 9.98
N LYS A 117 -12.04 2.27 10.96
CA LYS A 117 -10.62 2.63 10.83
C LYS A 117 -9.84 1.55 10.10
N ALA A 118 -8.97 2.02 9.21
CA ALA A 118 -7.97 1.22 8.52
C ALA A 118 -6.68 2.03 8.37
N GLY A 119 -5.58 1.36 8.08
CA GLY A 119 -4.30 2.03 7.96
C GLY A 119 -3.13 1.07 7.88
N PHE A 120 -1.98 1.63 7.53
CA PHE A 120 -0.72 0.92 7.42
C PHE A 120 0.37 1.76 8.06
N ARG A 121 1.31 1.12 8.76
CA ARG A 121 2.49 1.80 9.31
C ARG A 121 3.69 0.86 9.34
N LEU A 122 4.89 1.42 9.29
CA LEU A 122 6.10 0.68 9.62
C LEU A 122 6.34 0.73 11.13
N SER A 123 6.39 -0.42 11.78
CA SER A 123 6.72 -0.52 13.22
C SER A 123 7.44 -1.84 13.50
N GLY A 124 8.58 -1.76 14.21
CA GLY A 124 9.36 -2.94 14.57
C GLY A 124 9.88 -3.76 13.37
N ASN A 125 10.29 -3.08 12.29
CA ASN A 125 10.71 -3.69 11.00
C ASN A 125 9.65 -4.57 10.31
N ALA A 126 8.38 -4.42 10.69
CA ALA A 126 7.25 -5.01 9.99
C ALA A 126 6.29 -3.90 9.55
N ILE A 127 5.63 -4.10 8.41
CA ILE A 127 4.41 -3.36 8.11
C ILE A 127 3.32 -3.91 9.01
N GLN A 128 2.65 -3.02 9.72
CA GLN A 128 1.44 -3.30 10.46
C GLN A 128 0.23 -2.75 9.71
N MET A 129 -0.88 -3.45 9.80
CA MET A 129 -2.20 -3.04 9.31
C MET A 129 -3.10 -2.74 10.50
N ASN A 130 -3.82 -1.63 10.44
CA ASN A 130 -4.91 -1.32 11.35
C ASN A 130 -6.19 -1.95 10.81
N VAL A 131 -6.80 -2.84 11.59
CA VAL A 131 -8.11 -3.44 11.27
C VAL A 131 -9.07 -3.08 12.40
N GLY A 132 -9.89 -2.06 12.17
CA GLY A 132 -10.94 -1.66 13.09
C GLY A 132 -10.43 -1.12 14.43
N GLY A 133 -9.29 -0.43 14.42
CA GLY A 133 -8.66 0.18 15.59
C GLY A 133 -7.50 -0.63 16.18
N THR A 134 -7.31 -1.88 15.74
CA THR A 134 -6.24 -2.75 16.23
C THR A 134 -5.13 -2.90 15.19
N TRP A 135 -3.90 -2.62 15.61
CA TRP A 135 -2.70 -2.81 14.79
C TRP A 135 -2.18 -4.24 14.89
N GLN A 136 -1.99 -4.89 13.75
CA GLN A 136 -1.42 -6.25 13.66
C GLN A 136 -0.38 -6.34 12.53
N ALA A 137 0.55 -7.28 12.65
CA ALA A 137 1.58 -7.47 11.63
C ALA A 137 0.97 -7.97 10.31
N LEU A 138 1.27 -7.27 9.22
CA LEU A 138 0.98 -7.71 7.85
C LEU A 138 2.15 -8.51 7.27
N THR A 139 3.38 -8.11 7.61
CA THR A 139 4.62 -8.79 7.22
C THR A 139 5.28 -9.42 8.44
N ASP A 140 5.96 -10.55 8.25
CA ASP A 140 6.69 -11.23 9.30
C ASP A 140 8.14 -10.74 9.38
N SER A 141 8.51 -10.07 10.49
CA SER A 141 9.86 -9.53 10.71
C SER A 141 10.92 -10.59 11.02
N THR A 142 10.51 -11.86 11.22
CA THR A 142 11.42 -12.98 11.43
C THR A 142 11.98 -13.54 10.12
N THR A 143 11.28 -13.34 9.00
CA THR A 143 11.71 -13.76 7.66
C THR A 143 12.12 -12.57 6.78
N LEU A 144 11.38 -11.46 6.87
CA LEU A 144 11.53 -10.26 6.05
C LEU A 144 11.56 -9.00 6.94
N ARG A 145 12.71 -8.34 7.02
CA ARG A 145 12.83 -7.04 7.69
C ARG A 145 12.53 -5.93 6.71
N ILE A 146 11.47 -5.16 6.98
CA ILE A 146 11.13 -3.96 6.23
C ILE A 146 12.08 -2.84 6.67
N THR A 147 12.76 -2.26 5.70
CA THR A 147 13.75 -1.18 5.90
C THR A 147 13.20 0.18 5.51
N ASP A 148 12.26 0.22 4.57
CA ASP A 148 11.64 1.46 4.10
C ASP A 148 10.19 1.16 3.68
N PHE A 149 9.28 2.00 4.14
CA PHE A 149 7.87 2.00 3.75
C PHE A 149 7.48 3.44 3.47
N ARG A 150 7.09 3.71 2.23
CA ARG A 150 6.76 5.06 1.76
C ARG A 150 5.40 5.07 1.14
N VAL A 151 4.59 6.02 1.59
CA VAL A 151 3.30 6.32 1.03
C VAL A 151 3.32 7.75 0.52
N THR A 152 2.92 7.93 -0.73
CA THR A 152 2.81 9.25 -1.37
C THR A 152 1.44 9.39 -1.99
N VAL A 153 0.73 10.47 -1.64
CA VAL A 153 -0.58 10.78 -2.19
C VAL A 153 -0.44 11.88 -3.24
N LEU A 154 -0.80 11.55 -4.47
CA LEU A 154 -0.90 12.44 -5.61
C LEU A 154 -2.35 12.90 -5.73
N ARG A 155 -2.57 14.21 -5.83
CA ARG A 155 -3.90 14.81 -5.98
C ARG A 155 -3.95 15.57 -7.29
N GLN A 156 -5.06 15.44 -8.00
CA GLN A 156 -5.35 16.19 -9.21
C GLN A 156 -6.78 16.69 -9.14
N ASP A 157 -6.96 18.01 -9.24
CA ASP A 157 -8.28 18.61 -9.33
C ASP A 157 -8.72 18.69 -10.78
N VAL A 158 -9.90 18.15 -11.06
CA VAL A 158 -10.56 18.18 -12.37
C VAL A 158 -11.77 19.11 -12.26
N PRO A 159 -11.89 20.15 -13.10
CA PRO A 159 -13.07 21.02 -13.06
C PRO A 159 -14.32 20.23 -13.48
N LEU A 160 -15.42 20.42 -12.75
CA LEU A 160 -16.73 19.89 -13.11
C LEU A 160 -17.55 20.98 -13.80
N ALA A 161 -18.43 20.57 -14.71
CA ALA A 161 -19.32 21.50 -15.39
C ALA A 161 -20.43 21.98 -14.45
N CYS A 162 -20.80 23.26 -14.60
CA CYS A 162 -21.96 23.88 -13.98
C CYS A 162 -22.90 24.46 -15.01
N PHE A 163 -24.13 24.71 -14.58
CA PHE A 163 -25.11 25.44 -15.39
C PHE A 163 -24.66 26.89 -15.64
N ASN A 164 -24.21 27.58 -14.59
CA ASN A 164 -23.66 28.92 -14.73
C ASN A 164 -22.18 28.86 -15.14
N PRO A 165 -21.75 29.63 -16.15
CA PRO A 165 -20.35 29.69 -16.54
C PRO A 165 -19.53 30.35 -15.44
N CYS A 166 -18.28 29.93 -15.30
CA CYS A 166 -17.37 30.56 -14.36
C CYS A 166 -17.05 32.01 -14.77
N PRO A 167 -16.80 32.90 -13.78
CA PRO A 167 -16.48 34.29 -14.07
C PRO A 167 -15.29 34.41 -15.04
N VAL A 168 -15.38 35.34 -15.99
CA VAL A 168 -14.32 35.61 -16.96
C VAL A 168 -13.05 36.02 -16.21
N GLY A 169 -11.94 35.32 -16.46
CA GLY A 169 -10.65 35.56 -15.79
C GLY A 169 -10.49 34.85 -14.44
N ALA A 170 -11.43 34.01 -14.01
CA ALA A 170 -11.26 33.19 -12.82
C ALA A 170 -10.17 32.13 -13.03
N THR A 171 -9.25 32.01 -12.08
CA THR A 171 -8.18 30.99 -12.07
C THR A 171 -8.66 29.64 -11.55
N THR A 172 -9.82 29.60 -10.89
CA THR A 172 -10.48 28.39 -10.41
C THR A 172 -11.97 28.44 -10.74
N CYS A 173 -12.53 27.29 -11.10
CA CYS A 173 -13.92 27.15 -11.52
C CYS A 173 -14.56 26.00 -10.72
N PRO A 174 -15.17 26.28 -9.55
CA PRO A 174 -15.83 25.27 -8.76
C PRO A 174 -17.18 24.84 -9.40
N PRO A 175 -17.65 23.60 -9.12
CA PRO A 175 -17.00 22.60 -8.28
C PRO A 175 -15.87 21.87 -9.01
N THR A 176 -14.93 21.34 -8.24
CA THR A 176 -13.86 20.48 -8.75
C THR A 176 -14.00 19.08 -8.15
N GLN A 177 -13.58 18.08 -8.91
CA GLN A 177 -13.40 16.70 -8.44
C GLN A 177 -11.91 16.47 -8.19
N THR A 178 -11.53 16.25 -6.94
CA THR A 178 -10.17 15.86 -6.57
C THR A 178 -10.02 14.35 -6.72
N VAL A 179 -9.29 13.95 -7.76
CA VAL A 179 -8.84 12.59 -8.00
C VAL A 179 -7.56 12.33 -7.22
N ARG A 180 -7.46 11.14 -6.62
CA ARG A 180 -6.36 10.80 -5.71
C ARG A 180 -5.73 9.46 -6.09
N ASP A 181 -4.42 9.49 -6.31
CA ASP A 181 -3.60 8.29 -6.52
C ASP A 181 -2.63 8.13 -5.35
N VAL A 182 -2.62 6.93 -4.75
CA VAL A 182 -1.70 6.57 -3.68
C VAL A 182 -0.62 5.67 -4.26
N ARG A 183 0.62 6.12 -4.18
CA ARG A 183 1.81 5.30 -4.47
C ARG A 183 2.35 4.74 -3.16
N VAL A 184 2.57 3.43 -3.15
CA VAL A 184 3.15 2.71 -2.03
C VAL A 184 4.45 2.06 -2.50
N GLU A 185 5.52 2.28 -1.75
CA GLU A 185 6.82 1.66 -1.97
C GLU A 185 7.26 0.95 -0.69
N ILE A 186 7.68 -0.30 -0.84
CA ILE A 186 8.13 -1.15 0.25
C ILE A 186 9.51 -1.66 -0.13
N SER A 187 10.49 -1.50 0.75
CA SER A 187 11.80 -2.13 0.63
C SER A 187 12.08 -3.00 1.84
N GLY A 188 12.70 -4.15 1.61
CA GLY A 188 13.02 -5.09 2.67
C GLY A 188 14.22 -5.98 2.33
N VAL A 189 14.73 -6.61 3.39
CA VAL A 189 15.89 -7.48 3.36
C VAL A 189 15.57 -8.83 4.01
N ALA A 190 16.15 -9.91 3.48
CA ALA A 190 16.05 -11.23 4.10
C ALA A 190 16.70 -11.21 5.49
N VAL A 191 16.06 -11.83 6.47
CA VAL A 191 16.69 -12.03 7.79
C VAL A 191 17.86 -13.01 7.72
N HIS A 192 17.76 -14.01 6.84
CA HIS A 192 18.75 -15.09 6.73
C HIS A 192 19.87 -14.82 5.72
N ASP A 193 19.79 -13.73 4.94
CA ASP A 193 20.82 -13.30 4.01
C ASP A 193 20.69 -11.79 3.70
N PRO A 194 21.47 -10.90 4.33
CA PRO A 194 21.35 -9.46 4.12
C PRO A 194 21.78 -8.99 2.72
N SER A 195 22.41 -9.86 1.93
CA SER A 195 22.71 -9.56 0.52
C SER A 195 21.45 -9.63 -0.37
N VAL A 196 20.40 -10.31 0.11
CA VAL A 196 19.12 -10.41 -0.58
C VAL A 196 18.21 -9.26 -0.16
N GLN A 197 18.11 -8.27 -1.03
CA GLN A 197 17.26 -7.09 -0.88
C GLN A 197 16.30 -6.98 -2.06
N ARG A 198 15.06 -6.59 -1.77
CA ARG A 198 14.00 -6.43 -2.77
C ARG A 198 13.12 -5.25 -2.41
N SER A 199 12.46 -4.72 -3.43
CA SER A 199 11.44 -3.69 -3.29
C SER A 199 10.20 -4.04 -4.10
N ALA A 200 9.05 -3.57 -3.64
CA ALA A 200 7.79 -3.63 -4.35
C ALA A 200 7.17 -2.23 -4.39
N ARG A 201 6.60 -1.89 -5.54
CA ARG A 201 5.86 -0.66 -5.76
C ARG A 201 4.44 -1.00 -6.20
N SER A 202 3.48 -0.29 -5.64
CA SER A 202 2.08 -0.32 -6.07
C SER A 202 1.55 1.10 -6.22
N GLN A 203 0.61 1.28 -7.15
CA GLN A 203 -0.09 2.55 -7.35
C GLN A 203 -1.59 2.26 -7.43
N VAL A 204 -2.37 3.04 -6.67
CA VAL A 204 -3.80 2.82 -6.50
C VAL A 204 -4.55 4.14 -6.57
N ARG A 205 -5.49 4.24 -7.51
CA ARG A 205 -6.51 5.29 -7.53
C ARG A 205 -7.56 5.03 -6.46
N LEU A 206 -7.79 6.00 -5.59
CA LEU A 206 -8.90 5.96 -4.64
C LEU A 206 -10.23 6.08 -5.41
N ARG A 207 -11.26 5.34 -4.98
CA ARG A 207 -12.53 5.29 -5.73
C ARG A 207 -13.50 6.43 -5.37
N ASN A 208 -13.50 6.84 -4.11
CA ASN A 208 -14.36 7.90 -3.63
C ASN A 208 -13.67 9.24 -3.85
N ASP A 209 -13.81 9.83 -5.04
CA ASP A 209 -13.24 11.15 -5.33
C ASP A 209 -13.95 12.26 -4.52
N VAL A 210 -13.21 13.29 -4.14
CA VAL A 210 -13.76 14.39 -3.31
C VAL A 210 -14.28 15.49 -4.21
N ILE A 211 -15.52 15.92 -4.01
CA ILE A 211 -16.08 17.09 -4.69
C ILE A 211 -15.90 18.30 -3.78
N ASN A 212 -15.28 19.35 -4.31
CA ASN A 212 -15.00 20.59 -3.61
C ASN A 212 -15.73 21.77 -4.26
N GLY A 213 -16.27 22.65 -3.42
CA GLY A 213 -16.99 23.84 -3.87
C GLY A 213 -18.43 23.57 -4.32
N ALA A 214 -19.06 24.60 -4.86
CA ALA A 214 -20.41 24.57 -5.40
C ALA A 214 -20.45 25.37 -6.70
N CYS A 215 -21.48 25.14 -7.51
CA CYS A 215 -21.69 25.96 -8.69
C CYS A 215 -21.88 27.44 -8.30
N PRO A 216 -21.36 28.39 -9.09
CA PRO A 216 -21.69 29.80 -8.95
C PRO A 216 -23.21 30.00 -8.99
N ALA A 217 -23.72 30.85 -8.11
CA ALA A 217 -25.13 31.25 -8.07
C ALA A 217 -25.56 31.95 -9.37
#